data_AF-A0A8T7GR83-F1
#
_entry.id   AF-A0A8T7GR83-F1
#
_cell.length_a   1.000
_cell.length_b   1.000
_cell.length_c   1.000
_cell.angle_alpha   90.00
_cell.angle_beta   90.00
_cell.angle_gamma   90.00
#
_symmetry.space_group_name_H-M   'P 1'
#
loop_
_entity.id
_entity.type
_entity.pdbx_description
1 polymer ?
#
loop_
_entity_poly.entity_id
_entity_poly.type
_entity_poly.pdbx_seq_one_letter_code
_entity_poly.pdbx_strand_id
1 'polypeptide(L)' 'MSRAEARVKVYRSVDELPEVLEPGRYLVEDLEVELREPMSREELVYQLRKTRELVKKFGREGWV' A
#
# COMPACT_ATOMS: atom_id res chain seq x y z
N MET A 1 -13.95 -24.60 7.87
CA MET A 1 -13.40 -23.23 7.83
C MET A 1 -12.37 -23.18 6.71
N SER A 2 -12.75 -22.72 5.52
CA SER A 2 -11.81 -22.64 4.40
C SER A 2 -10.83 -21.50 4.66
N ARG A 3 -9.54 -21.82 4.78
CA ARG A 3 -8.46 -20.82 4.75
C ARG A 3 -8.45 -20.21 3.34
N ALA A 4 -9.28 -19.20 3.13
CA ALA A 4 -9.03 -18.24 2.07
C ALA A 4 -7.77 -17.49 2.50
N GLU A 5 -6.60 -18.01 2.12
CA GLU A 5 -5.37 -17.25 2.13
C GLU A 5 -5.68 -15.97 1.36
N ALA A 6 -5.77 -14.84 2.07
CA ALA A 6 -5.93 -13.54 1.46
C ALA A 6 -4.71 -13.35 0.56
N ARG A 7 -4.85 -13.65 -0.74
CA ARG A 7 -3.76 -13.55 -1.71
C ARG A 7 -3.35 -12.09 -1.75
N VAL A 8 -2.17 -11.79 -1.22
CA VAL A 8 -1.59 -10.45 -1.32
C VAL A 8 -1.27 -10.20 -2.79
N LYS A 9 -1.80 -9.11 -3.34
CA LYS A 9 -1.50 -8.69 -4.71
C LYS A 9 -0.20 -7.88 -4.69
N VAL A 10 0.81 -8.32 -5.42
CA VAL A 10 2.14 -7.70 -5.41
C VAL A 10 2.36 -6.88 -6.67
N TYR A 11 2.77 -5.63 -6.52
CA TYR A 11 3.08 -4.68 -7.58
C TYR A 11 4.47 -4.08 -7.32
N ARG A 12 5.31 -4.06 -8.35
CA ARG A 12 6.70 -3.57 -8.23
C ARG A 12 6.81 -2.06 -8.31
N SER A 13 5.83 -1.42 -8.94
CA SER A 13 5.70 0.02 -9.08
C SER A 13 4.24 0.43 -8.90
N VAL A 14 4.02 1.67 -8.47
CA VAL A 14 2.68 2.30 -8.50
C VAL A 14 2.10 2.40 -9.91
N ASP A 15 2.93 2.40 -10.94
CA ASP A 15 2.50 2.48 -12.35
C ASP A 15 1.81 1.19 -12.82
N GLU A 16 2.10 0.06 -12.17
CA GLU A 16 1.47 -1.24 -12.45
C GLU A 16 0.09 -1.38 -11.80
N LEU A 17 -0.31 -0.45 -10.93
CA LEU A 17 -1.59 -0.51 -10.24
C LEU A 17 -2.74 -0.29 -11.23
N PRO A 18 -3.87 -1.01 -11.05
CA PRO A 18 -5.09 -0.72 -11.79
C PRO A 18 -5.63 0.66 -11.39
N GLU A 19 -6.43 1.28 -12.26
CA GLU A 19 -7.04 2.60 -12.01
C GLU A 19 -7.87 2.63 -10.72
N VAL A 20 -8.54 1.51 -10.42
CA VAL A 20 -9.30 1.29 -9.20
C VAL A 20 -8.82 0.00 -8.54
N LEU A 21 -8.48 0.08 -7.26
CA LEU A 21 -8.10 -1.05 -6.43
C LEU A 21 -9.29 -1.49 -5.60
N GLU A 22 -9.63 -2.77 -5.69
CA GLU A 22 -10.64 -3.41 -4.86
C GLU A 22 -10.16 -3.60 -3.40
N PRO A 23 -11.06 -3.79 -2.43
CA PRO A 23 -10.69 -4.17 -1.07
C PRO A 23 -9.77 -5.41 -1.07
N GLY A 24 -8.72 -5.37 -0.25
CA GLY A 24 -7.73 -6.44 -0.18
C GLY A 24 -6.37 -5.97 0.30
N ARG A 25 -5.42 -6.91 0.29
CA ARG A 25 -4.02 -6.65 0.67
C ARG A 25 -3.14 -6.51 -0.56
N TYR A 26 -2.34 -5.47 -0.55
CA TYR A 26 -1.48 -5.05 -1.63
C TYR A 26 -0.07 -4.86 -1.10
N LEU A 27 0.92 -5.38 -1.79
CA LEU A 27 2.32 -5.05 -1.57
C LEU A 27 2.76 -4.20 -2.75
N VAL A 28 3.05 -2.92 -2.53
CA VAL A 28 3.41 -1.96 -3.57
C VAL A 28 4.74 -1.31 -3.20
N GLU A 29 5.77 -1.51 -4.02
CA GLU A 29 7.11 -0.93 -3.77
C GLU A 29 7.59 -1.16 -2.32
N ASP A 30 7.50 -2.41 -1.87
CA ASP A 30 7.83 -2.90 -0.51
C ASP A 30 6.97 -2.34 0.64
N LEU A 31 5.88 -1.64 0.34
CA LEU A 31 4.89 -1.18 1.32
C LEU A 31 3.64 -2.06 1.29
N GLU A 32 3.30 -2.65 2.43
CA GLU A 32 2.05 -3.39 2.60
C GLU A 32 0.90 -2.41 2.88
N VAL A 33 -0.17 -2.53 2.10
CA VAL A 33 -1.39 -1.73 2.21
C VAL A 33 -2.59 -2.66 2.28
N GLU A 34 -3.44 -2.45 3.29
CA GLU A 34 -4.73 -3.13 3.41
C GLU A 34 -5.85 -2.13 3.11
N LEU A 35 -6.56 -2.35 2.01
CA LEU A 35 -7.73 -1.57 1.61
C LEU A 35 -9.00 -2.26 2.10
N ARG A 36 -9.87 -1.50 2.78
CA ARG A 36 -11.18 -1.98 3.25
C ARG A 36 -12.31 -1.63 2.28
N GLU A 37 -12.10 -0.62 1.46
CA GLU A 37 -13.04 -0.09 0.47
C GLU A 37 -12.32 0.12 -0.86
N PRO A 38 -13.04 0.15 -1.99
CA PRO A 38 -12.43 0.49 -3.28
C PRO A 38 -11.75 1.86 -3.23
N MET A 39 -10.57 1.96 -3.82
CA MET A 39 -9.77 3.20 -3.83
C MET A 39 -9.17 3.44 -5.22
N SER A 40 -9.10 4.70 -5.64
CA SER A 40 -8.42 5.05 -6.89
C SER A 40 -6.91 4.91 -6.77
N ARG A 41 -6.24 4.63 -7.89
CA ARG A 41 -4.78 4.61 -7.98
C ARG A 41 -4.16 5.93 -7.49
N GLU A 42 -4.73 7.06 -7.91
CA GLU A 42 -4.22 8.38 -7.56
C GLU A 42 -4.25 8.64 -6.05
N GLU A 43 -5.36 8.27 -5.40
CA GLU A 43 -5.51 8.41 -3.96
C GLU A 43 -4.54 7.49 -3.21
N LEU A 44 -4.40 6.24 -3.64
CA LEU A 44 -3.43 5.32 -3.05
C LEU A 44 -2.00 5.84 -3.19
N VAL A 45 -1.62 6.33 -4.36
CA VAL A 45 -0.31 6.94 -4.62
C VAL A 45 -0.07 8.15 -3.72
N TYR A 46 -1.07 9.01 -3.55
CA TYR A 46 -0.98 10.15 -2.64
C TYR A 46 -0.75 9.71 -1.19
N GLN A 47 -1.49 8.71 -0.70
CA GLN A 47 -1.31 8.17 0.66
C GLN A 47 0.08 7.54 0.83
N LEU A 48 0.56 6.75 -0.14
CA LEU A 48 1.90 6.15 -0.11
C LEU A 48 2.99 7.21 -0.06
N ARG A 49 2.88 8.27 -0.85
CA ARG A 49 3.81 9.42 -0.82
C ARG A 49 3.82 10.09 0.55
N LYS A 50 2.64 10.39 1.10
CA LYS A 50 2.51 11.01 2.43
C LYS A 50 3.12 10.14 3.52
N THR A 51 2.87 8.83 3.50
CA THR A 51 3.46 7.88 4.46
C THR A 51 4.98 7.86 4.34
N ARG A 52 5.54 7.83 3.12
CA ARG A 52 6.99 7.90 2.92
C ARG A 52 7.59 9.21 3.43
N GLU A 53 6.93 10.33 3.25
CA GLU A 53 7.37 11.61 3.80
C GLU A 53 7.36 11.62 5.32
N LEU A 54 6.30 11.06 5.94
CA LEU A 54 6.22 10.92 7.40
C LEU A 54 7.31 9.99 7.94
N VAL A 55 7.54 8.83 7.31
CA VAL A 55 8.63 7.91 7.68
C VAL A 55 10.00 8.57 7.48
N LYS A 56 10.21 9.34 6.41
CA LYS A 56 11.46 10.08 6.21
C LYS A 56 11.67 11.16 7.27
N LYS A 57 10.59 11.83 7.68
CA LYS A 57 10.61 12.91 8.66
C LYS A 57 10.82 12.41 10.09
N PHE A 58 10.13 11.34 10.48
CA PHE A 58 10.11 10.83 11.86
C PHE A 58 10.94 9.55 12.05
N GLY A 59 11.13 8.74 11.01
CA GLY A 59 11.96 7.54 11.05
C GLY A 59 13.47 7.81 11.09
N ARG A 60 13.90 9.06 10.87
CA ARG A 60 15.28 9.51 11.15
C ARG A 60 15.53 9.79 12.64
N GLU A 61 14.50 9.87 13.47
CA GLU A 61 14.63 10.28 14.89
C GLU A 61 14.50 9.12 15.90
N GLY A 62 14.40 7.85 15.48
CA GLY A 62 14.26 6.78 16.47
C GLY A 62 14.38 5.37 15.95
N TRP A 63 15.62 4.90 15.81
CA TRP A 63 16.04 3.54 16.16
C TRP A 63 17.46 3.66 16.76
N VAL A 64 17.52 4.05 18.04
CA VAL A 64 18.65 3.80 18.95
C VAL A 64 18.09 3.14 20.18
#